data_AF-A0A7C3X5T0-F1
#
_entry.id   AF-A0A7C3X5T0-F1
#
_cell.length_a   1.000
_cell.length_b   1.000
_cell.length_c   1.000
_cell.angle_alpha   90.00
_cell.angle_beta   90.00
_cell.angle_gamma   90.00
#
_symmetry.space_group_name_H-M   'P 1'
#
loop_
_entity.id
_entity.type
_entity.pdbx_description
1 polymer ?
#
loop_
_entity_poly.entity_id
_entity_poly.type
_entity_poly.pdbx_seq_one_letter_code
_entity_poly.pdbx_strand_id
1 'polypeptide(L)'
;MTKKRSVWALVCLLLCSASPSWAKTPAELLQEASYADEIEGDLAKAIAICDQVIASPSVQRPLLAQALFRKANCLIKAQDEAAATATLERLVSEFADQTPVAEKARLLLQELGVPDPALLMPADTLAYVEFGSPGRQIETVLKMLQGTPLENPLAAIMGDKGMGQAGPQDVLGNIFNPSMMAEFKKIRGIAAGLTGMAQNGNHPSFVVVLYPGKSDALRGLLLAILGMAGRHIDPIEGMQSFNIQNTAFACYDENVIIVANTLEQLRWSIERHKGIIKGPSLATSTGSFARLSKEVRQENLLTLWVNVDQAFAGLNSRFSKDGFFLPHELRMADALVDFNGIDDLTVQLAMKDQGISFEANLNLKDGHRCLAYDLIRTPPSSAGPALRRSRLRS
;
A
#
# COMPACT_ATOMS: atom_id res chain seq x y z
N MET A 1 68.13 -57.43 22.19
CA MET A 1 68.26 -56.20 21.39
C MET A 1 67.22 -56.21 20.28
N THR A 2 66.39 -55.17 20.25
CA THR A 2 65.77 -54.49 19.08
C THR A 2 64.95 -55.33 18.08
N LYS A 3 63.60 -55.38 18.13
CA LYS A 3 62.59 -54.35 17.74
C LYS A 3 62.89 -53.66 16.38
N LYS A 4 62.05 -53.93 15.36
CA LYS A 4 61.56 -52.99 14.31
C LYS A 4 60.94 -53.73 13.09
N ARG A 5 59.75 -54.33 13.21
CA ARG A 5 58.93 -54.76 12.04
C ARG A 5 57.43 -54.78 12.33
N SER A 6 56.85 -53.75 12.94
CA SER A 6 55.40 -53.76 13.24
C SER A 6 54.79 -52.36 13.37
N VAL A 7 54.94 -51.50 12.36
CA VAL A 7 54.28 -50.17 12.38
C VAL A 7 53.57 -49.80 11.05
N TRP A 8 53.83 -50.49 9.94
CA TRP A 8 53.28 -50.10 8.63
C TRP A 8 51.93 -50.73 8.24
N ALA A 9 51.27 -51.47 9.14
CA ALA A 9 49.97 -52.11 8.84
C ALA A 9 48.76 -51.39 9.44
N LEU A 10 48.94 -50.36 10.29
CA LEU A 10 47.84 -49.73 11.03
C LEU A 10 47.38 -48.36 10.49
N VAL A 11 47.97 -47.87 9.38
CA VAL A 11 47.63 -46.56 8.80
C VAL A 11 46.71 -46.67 7.57
N CYS A 12 46.54 -47.86 6.98
CA CYS A 12 45.65 -48.06 5.82
C CYS A 12 44.18 -48.36 6.16
N LEU A 13 43.79 -48.48 7.44
CA LEU A 13 42.42 -48.86 7.83
C LEU A 13 41.55 -47.70 8.35
N LEU A 14 42.00 -46.45 8.19
CA LEU A 14 41.36 -45.26 8.79
C LEU A 14 40.92 -44.20 7.77
N LEU A 15 40.77 -44.57 6.48
CA LEU A 15 40.58 -43.60 5.39
C LEU A 15 39.32 -43.76 4.51
N CYS A 16 38.39 -44.68 4.77
CA CYS A 16 37.19 -44.82 3.91
C CYS A 16 35.91 -45.21 4.65
N SER A 17 35.52 -44.44 5.66
CA SER A 17 34.14 -44.41 6.17
C SER A 17 33.59 -42.99 6.15
N ALA A 18 33.78 -42.29 5.03
CA ALA A 18 32.82 -41.28 4.61
C ALA A 18 31.62 -42.05 4.03
N SER A 19 30.65 -42.39 4.87
CA SER A 19 29.34 -42.81 4.38
C SER A 19 28.89 -41.76 3.37
N PRO A 20 28.54 -42.11 2.12
CA PRO A 20 27.89 -41.15 1.26
C PRO A 20 26.64 -40.71 1.99
N SER A 21 26.60 -39.47 2.46
CA SER A 21 25.32 -38.87 2.85
C SER A 21 24.53 -38.84 1.55
N TRP A 22 23.61 -39.77 1.38
CA TRP A 22 22.65 -39.72 0.28
C TRP A 22 21.91 -38.41 0.45
N ALA A 23 22.32 -37.40 -0.30
CA ALA A 23 21.68 -36.11 -0.28
C ALA A 23 20.26 -36.34 -0.78
N LYS A 24 19.27 -36.03 0.07
CA LYS A 24 17.86 -36.15 -0.28
C LYS A 24 17.62 -35.41 -1.60
N THR A 25 16.83 -36.02 -2.47
CA THR A 25 16.49 -35.39 -3.75
C THR A 25 15.59 -34.15 -3.51
N PRO A 26 15.58 -33.16 -4.42
CA PRO A 26 14.66 -32.03 -4.31
C PRO A 26 13.17 -32.42 -4.18
N ALA A 27 12.78 -33.54 -4.79
CA ALA A 27 11.41 -34.07 -4.68
C ALA A 27 11.12 -34.64 -3.28
N GLU A 28 12.06 -35.39 -2.69
CA GLU A 28 11.95 -35.91 -1.32
C GLU A 28 11.88 -34.76 -0.31
N LEU A 29 12.69 -33.72 -0.50
CA LEU A 29 12.64 -32.52 0.34
C LEU A 29 11.29 -31.81 0.22
N LEU A 30 10.69 -31.70 -0.97
CA LEU A 30 9.35 -31.11 -1.11
C LEU A 30 8.26 -31.94 -0.44
N GLN A 31 8.39 -33.27 -0.45
CA GLN A 31 7.48 -34.15 0.29
C GLN A 31 7.65 -33.94 1.81
N GLU A 32 8.89 -33.82 2.28
CA GLU A 32 9.19 -33.54 3.69
C GLU A 32 8.67 -32.16 4.13
N ALA A 33 8.80 -31.13 3.28
CA ALA A 33 8.21 -29.82 3.53
C ALA A 33 6.68 -29.89 3.64
N SER A 34 6.04 -30.72 2.80
CA SER A 34 4.59 -30.93 2.84
C SER A 34 4.17 -31.64 4.12
N TYR A 35 4.95 -32.63 4.58
CA TYR A 35 4.72 -33.30 5.85
C TYR A 35 4.88 -32.35 7.04
N ALA A 36 5.93 -31.52 7.03
CA ALA A 36 6.15 -30.51 8.06
C ALA A 36 5.00 -29.48 8.13
N ASP A 37 4.50 -29.00 6.99
CA ASP A 37 3.36 -28.07 6.94
C ASP A 37 2.03 -28.75 7.32
N GLU A 38 1.66 -29.83 6.65
CA GLU A 38 0.30 -30.40 6.73
C GLU A 38 0.09 -31.33 7.92
N ILE A 39 1.14 -32.00 8.41
CA ILE A 39 1.05 -33.00 9.47
C ILE A 39 1.62 -32.48 10.78
N GLU A 40 2.82 -31.90 10.75
CA GLU A 40 3.47 -31.38 11.96
C GLU A 40 3.00 -29.97 12.33
N GLY A 41 2.46 -29.21 11.36
CA GLY A 41 2.13 -27.79 11.53
C GLY A 41 3.36 -26.89 11.72
N ASP A 42 4.57 -27.41 11.46
CA ASP A 42 5.83 -26.69 11.61
C ASP A 42 6.14 -25.89 10.33
N LEU A 43 5.52 -24.72 10.25
CA LEU A 43 5.67 -23.80 9.13
C LEU A 43 7.13 -23.34 8.96
N ALA A 44 7.87 -23.15 10.05
CA ALA A 44 9.26 -22.68 10.00
C ALA A 44 10.16 -23.76 9.37
N LYS A 45 9.99 -25.02 9.77
CA LYS A 45 10.69 -26.15 9.18
C LYS A 45 10.30 -26.35 7.71
N ALA A 46 9.02 -26.23 7.36
CA ALA A 46 8.56 -26.33 5.98
C ALA A 46 9.18 -25.25 5.07
N ILE A 47 9.24 -24.00 5.55
CA ILE A 47 9.90 -22.88 4.83
C ILE A 47 11.39 -23.16 4.65
N ALA A 48 12.08 -23.59 5.72
CA ALA A 48 13.51 -23.90 5.67
C ALA A 48 13.83 -25.02 4.67
N ILE A 49 12.99 -26.06 4.59
CA ILE A 49 13.15 -27.14 3.62
C ILE A 49 12.90 -26.63 2.19
N CYS A 50 11.88 -25.79 1.97
CA CYS A 50 11.66 -25.18 0.67
C CYS A 50 12.85 -24.32 0.23
N ASP A 51 13.48 -23.58 1.15
CA ASP A 51 14.68 -22.80 0.88
C ASP A 51 15.88 -23.67 0.49
N GLN A 52 16.03 -24.85 1.10
CA GLN A 52 17.04 -25.83 0.68
C GLN A 52 16.80 -26.31 -0.76
N VAL A 53 15.55 -26.55 -1.14
CA VAL A 53 15.19 -26.93 -2.52
C VAL A 53 15.49 -25.80 -3.50
N ILE A 54 15.14 -24.56 -3.14
CA ILE A 54 15.37 -23.36 -3.97
C ILE A 54 16.85 -23.08 -4.17
N ALA A 55 17.68 -23.32 -3.15
CA ALA A 55 19.12 -23.13 -3.20
C ALA A 55 19.88 -24.25 -3.91
N SER A 56 19.22 -25.37 -4.22
CA SER A 56 19.88 -26.53 -4.83
C SER A 56 20.18 -26.28 -6.33
N PRO A 57 21.46 -26.34 -6.75
CA PRO A 57 21.86 -25.99 -8.12
C PRO A 57 21.38 -27.00 -9.18
N SER A 58 20.94 -28.19 -8.78
CA SER A 58 20.46 -29.26 -9.67
C SER A 58 18.94 -29.40 -9.70
N VAL A 59 18.19 -28.48 -9.09
CA VAL A 59 16.73 -28.53 -9.05
C VAL A 59 16.12 -28.30 -10.44
N GLN A 60 15.20 -29.17 -10.82
CA GLN A 60 14.45 -29.00 -12.07
C GLN A 60 13.46 -27.85 -11.94
N ARG A 61 13.28 -27.10 -13.03
CA ARG A 61 12.42 -25.89 -13.08
C ARG A 61 11.00 -26.09 -12.52
N PRO A 62 10.29 -27.21 -12.80
CA PRO A 62 8.96 -27.47 -12.23
C PRO A 62 8.98 -27.65 -10.69
N LEU A 63 10.00 -28.35 -10.17
CA LEU A 63 10.18 -28.55 -8.73
C LEU A 63 10.53 -27.23 -8.03
N LEU A 64 11.30 -26.36 -8.68
CA LEU A 64 11.62 -25.03 -8.18
C LEU A 64 10.37 -24.14 -8.09
N ALA A 65 9.52 -24.13 -9.13
CA ALA A 65 8.24 -23.42 -9.10
C ALA A 65 7.33 -23.95 -8.00
N GLN A 66 7.26 -25.28 -7.83
CA GLN A 66 6.49 -25.92 -6.75
C GLN A 66 7.03 -25.52 -5.35
N ALA A 67 8.35 -25.46 -5.19
CA ALA A 67 9.00 -25.04 -3.94
C ALA A 67 8.66 -23.59 -3.58
N LEU A 68 8.75 -22.67 -4.55
CA LEU A 68 8.35 -21.28 -4.37
C LEU A 68 6.87 -21.15 -3.99
N PHE A 69 6.00 -21.89 -4.67
CA PHE A 69 4.56 -21.88 -4.36
C PHE A 69 4.26 -22.39 -2.95
N ARG A 70 4.90 -23.49 -2.54
CA ARG A 70 4.73 -24.04 -1.19
C ARG A 70 5.28 -23.11 -0.12
N LYS A 71 6.47 -22.53 -0.33
CA LYS A 71 7.06 -21.52 0.55
C LYS A 71 6.09 -20.36 0.74
N ALA A 72 5.53 -19.82 -0.35
CA ALA A 72 4.55 -18.74 -0.27
C ALA A 72 3.33 -19.13 0.58
N ASN A 73 2.74 -20.31 0.37
CA ASN A 73 1.61 -20.76 1.19
C ASN A 73 1.97 -20.88 2.68
N CYS A 74 3.16 -21.39 3.01
CA CYS A 74 3.63 -21.46 4.40
C CYS A 74 3.80 -20.05 5.00
N LEU A 75 4.33 -19.10 4.23
CA LEU A 75 4.48 -17.71 4.66
C LEU A 75 3.13 -17.04 4.93
N ILE A 76 2.11 -17.30 4.09
CA ILE A 76 0.74 -16.82 4.32
C ILE A 76 0.18 -17.40 5.62
N LYS A 77 0.33 -18.71 5.85
CA LYS A 77 -0.09 -19.35 7.11
C LYS A 77 0.65 -18.79 8.33
N ALA A 78 1.92 -18.41 8.14
CA ALA A 78 2.75 -17.75 9.15
C ALA A 78 2.46 -16.24 9.30
N GLN A 79 1.49 -15.70 8.56
CA GLN A 79 1.11 -14.27 8.51
C GLN A 79 2.21 -13.32 7.99
N ASP A 80 3.21 -13.85 7.26
CA ASP A 80 4.21 -13.07 6.55
C ASP A 80 3.76 -12.83 5.09
N GLU A 81 2.70 -12.03 4.93
CA GLU A 81 2.12 -11.73 3.61
C GLU A 81 3.11 -10.98 2.70
N ALA A 82 4.05 -10.22 3.26
CA ALA A 82 5.06 -9.49 2.50
C ALA A 82 6.07 -10.44 1.83
N ALA A 83 6.66 -11.36 2.60
CA ALA A 83 7.55 -12.37 2.03
C ALA A 83 6.79 -13.34 1.11
N ALA A 84 5.53 -13.65 1.41
CA ALA A 84 4.68 -14.47 0.53
C ALA A 84 4.47 -13.79 -0.83
N THR A 85 4.14 -12.49 -0.83
CA THR A 85 3.93 -11.68 -2.04
C THR A 85 5.20 -11.67 -2.89
N ALA A 86 6.35 -11.32 -2.30
CA ALA A 86 7.63 -11.33 -3.02
C ALA A 86 7.96 -12.71 -3.61
N THR A 87 7.66 -13.79 -2.88
CA THR A 87 7.88 -15.17 -3.34
C THR A 87 6.97 -15.53 -4.53
N LEU A 88 5.70 -15.12 -4.49
CA LEU A 88 4.76 -15.36 -5.59
C LEU A 88 5.03 -14.48 -6.81
N GLU A 89 5.43 -13.22 -6.62
CA GLU A 89 5.86 -12.34 -7.72
C GLU A 89 7.07 -12.91 -8.45
N ARG A 90 8.05 -13.42 -7.69
CA ARG A 90 9.17 -14.17 -8.23
C ARG A 90 8.71 -15.39 -9.02
N LEU A 91 7.76 -16.17 -8.47
CA LEU A 91 7.21 -17.33 -9.16
C LEU A 91 6.55 -16.95 -10.49
N VAL A 92 5.70 -15.93 -10.50
CA VAL A 92 4.97 -15.50 -11.70
C VAL A 92 5.89 -14.89 -12.76
N SER A 93 6.94 -14.18 -12.34
CA SER A 93 7.91 -13.55 -13.24
C SER A 93 8.92 -14.55 -13.83
N GLU A 94 9.49 -15.43 -13.00
CA GLU A 94 10.53 -16.38 -13.43
C GLU A 94 9.95 -17.68 -14.02
N PHE A 95 8.73 -18.08 -13.66
CA PHE A 95 8.14 -19.38 -14.01
C PHE A 95 6.78 -19.25 -14.70
N ALA A 96 6.60 -18.20 -15.51
CA ALA A 96 5.38 -17.99 -16.30
C ALA A 96 5.05 -19.16 -17.25
N ASP A 97 6.05 -19.96 -17.64
CA ASP A 97 5.94 -21.17 -18.45
C ASP A 97 5.34 -22.37 -17.68
N GLN A 98 5.37 -22.34 -16.34
CA GLN A 98 4.79 -23.36 -15.47
C GLN A 98 3.32 -23.06 -15.19
N THR A 99 2.51 -23.02 -16.24
CA THR A 99 1.13 -22.48 -16.26
C THR A 99 0.25 -22.89 -15.07
N PRO A 100 0.16 -24.18 -14.66
CA PRO A 100 -0.73 -24.57 -13.56
C PRO A 100 -0.36 -23.96 -12.20
N VAL A 101 0.93 -23.77 -11.94
CA VAL A 101 1.43 -23.21 -10.68
C VAL A 101 1.45 -21.69 -10.77
N ALA A 102 1.83 -21.13 -11.93
CA ALA A 102 1.84 -19.70 -12.17
C ALA A 102 0.43 -19.09 -12.07
N GLU A 103 -0.61 -19.74 -12.61
CA GLU A 103 -2.00 -19.27 -12.47
C GLU A 103 -2.47 -19.27 -11.02
N LYS A 104 -2.19 -20.35 -10.27
CA LYS A 104 -2.50 -20.39 -8.82
C LYS A 104 -1.77 -19.27 -8.07
N ALA A 105 -0.52 -19.01 -8.42
CA ALA A 105 0.25 -17.93 -7.82
C ALA A 105 -0.31 -16.55 -8.17
N ARG A 106 -0.81 -16.34 -9.40
CA ARG A 106 -1.50 -15.11 -9.81
C ARG A 106 -2.78 -14.89 -9.02
N LEU A 107 -3.59 -15.94 -8.83
CA LEU A 107 -4.80 -15.89 -8.01
C LEU A 107 -4.47 -15.55 -6.55
N LEU A 108 -3.48 -16.23 -5.96
CA LEU A 108 -2.99 -15.93 -4.62
C LEU A 108 -2.40 -14.51 -4.51
N LEU A 109 -1.71 -14.01 -5.53
CA LEU A 109 -1.26 -12.61 -5.58
C LEU A 109 -2.41 -11.62 -5.69
N GLN A 110 -3.54 -11.98 -6.27
CA GLN A 110 -4.74 -11.14 -6.27
C GLN A 110 -5.41 -11.16 -4.88
N GLU A 111 -5.46 -12.30 -4.21
CA GLU A 111 -5.99 -12.44 -2.85
C GLU A 111 -5.12 -11.76 -1.79
N LEU A 112 -3.80 -11.95 -1.90
CA LEU A 112 -2.81 -11.18 -1.13
C LEU A 112 -2.69 -9.75 -1.62
N GLY A 113 -3.23 -9.50 -2.81
CA GLY A 113 -3.15 -8.28 -3.60
C GLY A 113 -3.07 -7.10 -2.67
N VAL A 114 -1.84 -6.65 -2.50
CA VAL A 114 -1.55 -5.47 -1.73
C VAL A 114 -2.32 -4.37 -2.47
N PRO A 115 -3.35 -3.79 -1.89
CA PRO A 115 -4.19 -2.90 -2.66
C PRO A 115 -3.41 -1.63 -2.99
N ASP A 116 -3.51 -1.15 -4.22
CA ASP A 116 -2.94 0.15 -4.59
C ASP A 116 -4.08 1.10 -4.98
N PRO A 117 -4.62 1.86 -4.02
CA PRO A 117 -5.68 2.81 -4.29
C PRO A 117 -5.29 3.84 -5.36
N ALA A 118 -4.01 4.16 -5.51
CA ALA A 118 -3.55 5.12 -6.51
C ALA A 118 -3.62 4.58 -7.95
N LEU A 119 -3.73 3.26 -8.16
CA LEU A 119 -4.08 2.71 -9.47
C LEU A 119 -5.54 2.99 -9.83
N LEU A 120 -6.41 3.18 -8.85
CA LEU A 120 -7.81 3.49 -9.10
C LEU A 120 -8.06 5.01 -9.21
N MET A 121 -6.99 5.81 -9.25
CA MET A 121 -7.05 7.26 -9.45
C MET A 121 -6.62 7.62 -10.88
N PRO A 122 -7.40 8.45 -11.59
CA PRO A 122 -7.03 9.02 -12.89
C PRO A 122 -5.66 9.72 -12.87
N ALA A 123 -5.00 9.79 -14.02
CA ALA A 123 -3.69 10.43 -14.17
C ALA A 123 -3.70 11.94 -13.90
N ASP A 124 -4.84 12.58 -14.17
CA ASP A 124 -5.12 14.01 -13.97
C ASP A 124 -5.63 14.32 -12.54
N THR A 125 -5.42 13.40 -11.59
CA THR A 125 -5.67 13.68 -10.17
C THR A 125 -4.89 14.92 -9.74
N LEU A 126 -5.57 15.88 -9.12
CA LEU A 126 -5.03 17.16 -8.66
C LEU A 126 -4.44 17.07 -7.26
N ALA A 127 -5.10 16.31 -6.38
CA ALA A 127 -4.65 16.06 -5.03
C ALA A 127 -5.03 14.65 -4.61
N TYR A 128 -4.19 14.02 -3.81
CA TYR A 128 -4.34 12.65 -3.37
C TYR A 128 -3.92 12.51 -1.91
N VAL A 129 -4.71 11.77 -1.14
CA VAL A 129 -4.37 11.40 0.23
C VAL A 129 -4.61 9.91 0.41
N GLU A 130 -3.64 9.24 1.02
CA GLU A 130 -3.67 7.81 1.31
C GLU A 130 -3.24 7.57 2.75
N PHE A 131 -4.02 6.75 3.46
CA PHE A 131 -3.63 6.21 4.75
C PHE A 131 -3.13 4.79 4.54
N GLY A 132 -1.83 4.58 4.73
CA GLY A 132 -1.18 3.30 4.53
C GLY A 132 -1.52 2.34 5.65
N SER A 133 -2.14 1.20 5.33
CA SER A 133 -2.45 0.10 6.26
C SER A 133 -2.80 0.55 7.70
N PRO A 134 -3.88 1.34 7.89
CA PRO A 134 -4.24 1.88 9.21
C PRO A 134 -4.36 0.77 10.27
N GLY A 135 -4.73 -0.43 9.84
CA GLY A 135 -4.80 -1.58 10.71
C GLY A 135 -3.48 -2.04 11.33
N ARG A 136 -2.35 -1.94 10.60
CA ARG A 136 -1.02 -2.29 11.14
C ARG A 136 -0.52 -1.28 12.16
N GLN A 137 -0.99 -0.04 12.07
CA GLN A 137 -0.44 1.10 12.80
C GLN A 137 -1.27 1.47 14.03
N ILE A 138 -2.47 0.90 14.16
CA ILE A 138 -3.43 1.31 15.20
C ILE A 138 -2.90 1.10 16.62
N GLU A 139 -2.13 0.04 16.85
CA GLU A 139 -1.53 -0.21 18.18
C GLU A 139 -0.50 0.85 18.56
N THR A 140 0.33 1.25 17.60
CA THR A 140 1.35 2.27 17.84
C THR A 140 0.71 3.64 18.01
N VAL A 141 -0.31 3.98 17.21
CA VAL A 141 -1.11 5.20 17.41
C VAL A 141 -1.75 5.21 18.79
N LEU A 142 -2.40 4.12 19.21
CA LEU A 142 -2.99 4.02 20.54
C LEU A 142 -1.95 4.16 21.65
N LYS A 143 -0.77 3.53 21.52
CA LYS A 143 0.33 3.68 22.49
C LYS A 143 0.87 5.11 22.56
N MET A 144 0.92 5.85 21.46
CA MET A 144 1.32 7.26 21.47
C MET A 144 0.26 8.17 22.08
N LEU A 145 -1.02 7.80 21.97
CA LEU A 145 -2.12 8.54 22.57
C LEU A 145 -2.26 8.25 24.08
N GLN A 146 -1.80 7.09 24.56
CA GLN A 146 -1.75 6.76 25.98
C GLN A 146 -0.94 7.81 26.76
N GLY A 147 -1.54 8.40 27.80
CA GLY A 147 -0.96 9.48 28.59
C GLY A 147 -1.04 10.87 27.94
N THR A 148 -1.67 11.01 26.77
CA THR A 148 -1.97 12.32 26.16
C THR A 148 -3.42 12.74 26.45
N PRO A 149 -3.78 14.03 26.32
CA PRO A 149 -5.18 14.47 26.40
C PRO A 149 -6.11 13.82 25.36
N LEU A 150 -5.54 13.16 24.34
CA LEU A 150 -6.22 12.43 23.29
C LEU A 150 -6.28 10.91 23.55
N GLU A 151 -5.89 10.44 24.75
CA GLU A 151 -6.04 9.02 25.16
C GLU A 151 -7.50 8.57 25.11
N ASN A 152 -8.42 9.50 25.40
CA ASN A 152 -9.84 9.38 25.16
C ASN A 152 -10.27 10.57 24.28
N PRO A 153 -10.03 10.53 22.96
CA PRO A 153 -10.42 11.63 22.07
C PRO A 153 -11.94 11.83 22.10
N LEU A 154 -12.64 10.72 22.39
CA LEU A 154 -14.05 10.66 22.74
C LEU A 154 -14.39 11.52 23.97
N ALA A 155 -13.67 11.45 25.10
CA ALA A 155 -13.94 12.28 26.28
C ALA A 155 -13.58 13.76 26.08
N ALA A 156 -12.56 14.05 25.27
CA ALA A 156 -12.16 15.41 24.93
C ALA A 156 -13.18 16.13 24.01
N ILE A 157 -13.91 15.38 23.19
CA ILE A 157 -15.00 15.87 22.35
C ILE A 157 -16.35 15.83 23.11
N MET A 158 -16.52 14.86 24.02
CA MET A 158 -17.70 14.69 24.87
C MET A 158 -17.62 15.48 26.18
N GLY A 159 -17.65 16.82 26.06
CA GLY A 159 -18.05 17.65 27.19
C GLY A 159 -19.37 17.14 27.78
N ASP A 160 -19.36 16.93 29.09
CA ASP A 160 -20.42 16.37 29.95
C ASP A 160 -21.86 16.74 29.51
N LYS A 161 -22.49 15.89 28.68
CA LYS A 161 -23.93 15.98 28.36
C LYS A 161 -24.57 14.60 28.23
N GLY A 162 -25.16 14.18 29.35
CA GLY A 162 -26.49 13.56 29.47
C GLY A 162 -26.88 12.44 28.51
N MET A 163 -26.90 11.21 29.03
CA MET A 163 -27.56 10.03 28.46
C MET A 163 -29.01 10.33 28.05
N GLY A 164 -29.38 9.98 26.80
CA GLY A 164 -30.80 9.88 26.44
C GLY A 164 -31.18 10.11 24.98
N GLN A 165 -30.41 9.64 23.99
CA GLN A 165 -30.89 9.32 22.63
C GLN A 165 -29.73 8.78 21.80
N ALA A 166 -29.96 7.72 21.01
CA ALA A 166 -28.96 7.14 20.10
C ALA A 166 -28.60 8.12 18.99
N GLY A 167 -27.68 9.03 19.29
CA GLY A 167 -27.14 10.03 18.38
C GLY A 167 -25.95 9.48 17.59
N PRO A 168 -25.41 10.27 16.64
CA PRO A 168 -24.17 9.96 15.92
C PRO A 168 -22.97 9.60 16.83
N GLN A 169 -23.06 9.99 18.10
CA GLN A 169 -22.07 9.76 19.15
C GLN A 169 -22.06 8.31 19.67
N ASP A 170 -23.22 7.65 19.75
CA ASP A 170 -23.31 6.23 20.14
C ASP A 170 -22.81 5.30 19.02
N VAL A 171 -22.90 5.74 17.76
CA VAL A 171 -22.31 5.03 16.61
C VAL A 171 -20.78 5.09 16.68
N LEU A 172 -20.20 6.24 17.05
CA LEU A 172 -18.75 6.39 17.22
C LEU A 172 -18.21 5.62 18.43
N GLY A 173 -18.90 5.60 19.57
CA GLY A 173 -18.49 4.80 20.74
C GLY A 173 -18.44 3.29 20.46
N ASN A 174 -19.37 2.78 19.64
CA ASN A 174 -19.40 1.38 19.22
C ASN A 174 -18.31 1.02 18.19
N ILE A 175 -17.85 1.99 17.39
CA ILE A 175 -16.76 1.83 16.42
C ILE A 175 -15.40 1.56 17.10
N PHE A 176 -15.20 2.02 18.34
CA PHE A 176 -13.93 1.86 19.07
C PHE A 176 -13.92 0.71 20.08
N ASN A 177 -14.90 -0.21 20.04
CA ASN A 177 -14.83 -1.39 20.90
C ASN A 177 -13.71 -2.36 20.43
N PRO A 178 -13.14 -3.21 21.31
CA PRO A 178 -12.02 -4.09 20.95
C PRO A 178 -12.27 -4.99 19.73
N SER A 179 -13.52 -5.43 19.55
CA SER A 179 -13.91 -6.27 18.41
C SER A 179 -13.87 -5.49 17.08
N MET A 180 -14.41 -4.28 17.04
CA MET A 180 -14.34 -3.38 15.89
C MET A 180 -12.91 -2.96 15.62
N MET A 181 -12.11 -2.73 16.66
CA MET A 181 -10.67 -2.46 16.51
C MET A 181 -9.94 -3.61 15.82
N ALA A 182 -10.27 -4.86 16.17
CA ALA A 182 -9.74 -6.04 15.47
C ALA A 182 -10.21 -6.09 14.00
N GLU A 183 -11.38 -5.55 13.68
CA GLU A 183 -11.84 -5.41 12.30
C GLU A 183 -11.15 -4.26 11.56
N PHE A 184 -10.93 -3.10 12.20
CA PHE A 184 -10.14 -1.99 11.65
C PHE A 184 -8.69 -2.41 11.35
N LYS A 185 -8.14 -3.33 12.15
CA LYS A 185 -6.83 -3.97 11.88
C LYS A 185 -6.74 -4.65 10.52
N LYS A 186 -7.89 -5.05 9.94
CA LYS A 186 -7.95 -5.74 8.65
C LYS A 186 -8.05 -4.78 7.47
N ILE A 187 -8.29 -3.49 7.69
CA ILE A 187 -8.31 -2.49 6.61
C ILE A 187 -6.90 -2.39 6.02
N ARG A 188 -6.80 -2.70 4.73
CA ARG A 188 -5.53 -2.74 4.01
C ARG A 188 -5.13 -1.37 3.46
N GLY A 189 -6.10 -0.49 3.18
CA GLY A 189 -5.82 0.88 2.78
C GLY A 189 -7.09 1.70 2.51
N ILE A 190 -6.96 3.01 2.63
CA ILE A 190 -7.98 3.98 2.24
C ILE A 190 -7.31 5.16 1.56
N ALA A 191 -7.89 5.64 0.46
CA ALA A 191 -7.41 6.83 -0.21
C ALA A 191 -8.55 7.65 -0.80
N ALA A 192 -8.27 8.95 -0.99
CA ALA A 192 -9.14 9.87 -1.69
C ALA A 192 -8.32 10.69 -2.68
N GLY A 193 -8.86 10.87 -3.89
CA GLY A 193 -8.30 11.70 -4.94
C GLY A 193 -9.29 12.78 -5.36
N LEU A 194 -8.83 14.02 -5.43
CA LEU A 194 -9.51 15.11 -6.10
C LEU A 194 -9.13 15.06 -7.58
N THR A 195 -10.06 14.69 -8.45
CA THR A 195 -9.82 14.38 -9.87
C THR A 195 -10.22 15.50 -10.81
N GLY A 196 -10.79 16.58 -10.29
CA GLY A 196 -11.15 17.75 -11.08
C GLY A 196 -11.66 18.89 -10.22
N MET A 197 -11.45 20.12 -10.69
CA MET A 197 -12.02 21.30 -10.05
C MET A 197 -13.49 21.45 -10.43
N ALA A 198 -14.27 21.99 -9.49
CA ALA A 198 -15.64 22.42 -9.71
C ALA A 198 -15.76 23.30 -10.97
N GLN A 199 -16.64 22.93 -11.90
CA GLN A 199 -17.04 23.77 -13.03
C GLN A 199 -18.47 24.26 -12.83
N ASN A 200 -18.72 25.56 -13.05
CA ASN A 200 -20.06 26.16 -13.13
C ASN A 200 -21.01 25.83 -11.95
N GLY A 201 -20.54 25.92 -10.71
CA GLY A 201 -21.36 25.72 -9.51
C GLY A 201 -21.51 24.27 -9.05
N ASN A 202 -20.93 23.28 -9.76
CA ASN A 202 -20.86 21.90 -9.29
C ASN A 202 -19.80 21.71 -8.20
N HIS A 203 -19.92 20.61 -7.45
CA HIS A 203 -18.88 20.15 -6.54
C HIS A 203 -17.64 19.66 -7.31
N PRO A 204 -16.42 19.75 -6.74
CA PRO A 204 -15.23 19.23 -7.39
C PRO A 204 -15.31 17.71 -7.54
N SER A 205 -14.73 17.17 -8.61
CA SER A 205 -14.73 15.75 -8.90
C SER A 205 -13.81 14.98 -7.95
N PHE A 206 -14.27 13.85 -7.43
CA PHE A 206 -13.49 13.04 -6.50
C PHE A 206 -13.72 11.55 -6.68
N VAL A 207 -12.72 10.78 -6.24
CA VAL A 207 -12.78 9.32 -6.10
C VAL A 207 -12.26 8.96 -4.70
N VAL A 208 -12.97 8.10 -3.98
CA VAL A 208 -12.58 7.53 -2.70
C VAL A 208 -12.54 6.01 -2.86
N VAL A 209 -11.47 5.40 -2.36
CA VAL A 209 -11.22 3.98 -2.47
C VAL A 209 -10.94 3.43 -1.09
N LEU A 210 -11.63 2.36 -0.73
CA LEU A 210 -11.43 1.64 0.52
C LEU A 210 -11.20 0.15 0.21
N TYR A 211 -10.13 -0.38 0.78
CA TYR A 211 -9.84 -1.80 0.79
C TYR A 211 -10.06 -2.35 2.21
N PRO A 212 -11.27 -2.85 2.50
CA PRO A 212 -11.64 -3.31 3.85
C PRO A 212 -10.91 -4.60 4.27
N GLY A 213 -10.23 -5.28 3.34
CA GLY A 213 -9.56 -6.55 3.59
C GLY A 213 -10.55 -7.67 3.94
N LYS A 214 -10.12 -8.61 4.79
CA LYS A 214 -10.90 -9.79 5.21
C LYS A 214 -11.90 -9.47 6.35
N SER A 215 -12.37 -8.22 6.45
CA SER A 215 -13.35 -7.82 7.47
C SER A 215 -14.78 -7.99 6.97
N ASP A 216 -15.39 -9.12 7.29
CA ASP A 216 -16.81 -9.36 6.99
C ASP A 216 -17.72 -8.40 7.76
N ALA A 217 -17.36 -8.06 9.00
CA ALA A 217 -18.12 -7.15 9.84
C ALA A 217 -18.08 -5.71 9.31
N LEU A 218 -16.90 -5.17 8.96
CA LEU A 218 -16.82 -3.83 8.36
C LEU A 218 -17.53 -3.79 7.02
N ARG A 219 -17.36 -4.84 6.21
CA ARG A 219 -18.07 -4.94 4.93
C ARG A 219 -19.57 -4.90 5.16
N GLY A 220 -20.12 -5.76 6.02
CA GLY A 220 -21.55 -5.78 6.36
C GLY A 220 -22.07 -4.41 6.82
N LEU A 221 -21.32 -3.72 7.68
CA LEU A 221 -21.67 -2.38 8.15
C LEU A 221 -21.67 -1.35 7.00
N LEU A 222 -20.62 -1.34 6.18
CA LEU A 222 -20.51 -0.42 5.04
C LEU A 222 -21.62 -0.67 4.02
N LEU A 223 -21.98 -1.92 3.78
CA LEU A 223 -23.10 -2.29 2.91
C LEU A 223 -24.44 -1.84 3.47
N ALA A 224 -24.65 -1.99 4.78
CA ALA A 224 -25.86 -1.47 5.43
C ALA A 224 -25.96 0.05 5.29
N ILE A 225 -24.85 0.78 5.52
CA ILE A 225 -24.79 2.24 5.36
C ILE A 225 -25.08 2.64 3.90
N LEU A 226 -24.44 1.98 2.93
CA LEU A 226 -24.66 2.26 1.50
C LEU A 226 -26.10 1.97 1.06
N GLY A 227 -26.71 0.88 1.55
CA GLY A 227 -28.10 0.54 1.30
C GLY A 227 -29.10 1.51 1.93
N MET A 228 -28.75 2.11 3.07
CA MET A 228 -29.56 3.18 3.70
C MET A 228 -29.37 4.54 3.02
N ALA A 229 -28.15 4.84 2.57
CA ALA A 229 -27.80 6.13 1.99
C ALA A 229 -28.12 6.25 0.50
N GLY A 230 -28.20 5.12 -0.23
CA GLY A 230 -28.34 5.10 -1.68
C GLY A 230 -29.40 4.14 -2.21
N ARG A 231 -29.74 4.33 -3.49
CA ARG A 231 -30.59 3.40 -4.25
C ARG A 231 -29.71 2.52 -5.12
N HIS A 232 -30.02 1.24 -5.18
CA HIS A 232 -29.37 0.32 -6.11
C HIS A 232 -29.55 0.80 -7.55
N ILE A 233 -28.49 0.68 -8.34
CA ILE A 233 -28.50 0.85 -9.80
C ILE A 233 -27.97 -0.42 -10.45
N ASP A 234 -28.04 -0.50 -11.77
CA ASP A 234 -27.52 -1.65 -12.52
C ASP A 234 -26.05 -1.91 -12.16
N PRO A 235 -25.65 -3.18 -11.93
CA PRO A 235 -24.27 -3.54 -11.67
C PRO A 235 -23.34 -3.04 -12.77
N ILE A 236 -22.17 -2.54 -12.38
CA ILE A 236 -21.12 -2.07 -13.29
C ILE A 236 -20.00 -3.11 -13.27
N GLU A 237 -19.73 -3.76 -14.40
CA GLU A 237 -18.69 -4.80 -14.51
C GLU A 237 -18.78 -5.89 -13.42
N GLY A 238 -20.00 -6.31 -13.09
CA GLY A 238 -20.28 -7.32 -12.08
C GLY A 238 -20.18 -6.84 -10.63
N MET A 239 -19.94 -5.55 -10.39
CA MET A 239 -19.90 -4.96 -9.06
C MET A 239 -21.25 -4.34 -8.67
N GLN A 240 -21.64 -4.52 -7.41
CA GLN A 240 -22.89 -3.99 -6.88
C GLN A 240 -22.81 -2.46 -6.77
N SER A 241 -23.79 -1.77 -7.34
CA SER A 241 -23.71 -0.32 -7.59
C SER A 241 -24.87 0.45 -6.97
N PHE A 242 -24.59 1.66 -6.49
CA PHE A 242 -25.53 2.53 -5.76
C PHE A 242 -25.41 3.97 -6.24
N ASN A 243 -26.54 4.67 -6.26
CA ASN A 243 -26.61 6.12 -6.33
C ASN A 243 -26.97 6.67 -4.94
N ILE A 244 -26.05 7.44 -4.35
CA ILE A 244 -26.16 8.06 -3.01
C ILE A 244 -26.80 9.45 -3.16
N GLN A 245 -28.10 9.53 -2.91
CA GLN A 245 -28.88 10.78 -2.86
C GLN A 245 -28.61 11.77 -4.01
N ASN A 246 -28.26 11.27 -5.21
CA ASN A 246 -27.89 12.08 -6.37
C ASN A 246 -26.63 12.96 -6.18
N THR A 247 -25.80 12.65 -5.19
CA THR A 247 -24.54 13.35 -4.88
C THR A 247 -23.31 12.55 -5.29
N ALA A 248 -23.39 11.22 -5.20
CA ALA A 248 -22.31 10.32 -5.55
C ALA A 248 -22.81 8.95 -5.96
N PHE A 249 -21.90 8.17 -6.52
CA PHE A 249 -22.10 6.78 -6.87
C PHE A 249 -21.10 5.94 -6.09
N ALA A 250 -21.54 4.78 -5.62
CA ALA A 250 -20.68 3.83 -4.94
C ALA A 250 -20.79 2.47 -5.60
N CYS A 251 -19.68 1.74 -5.61
CA CYS A 251 -19.60 0.40 -6.13
C CYS A 251 -18.75 -0.47 -5.22
N TYR A 252 -19.11 -1.74 -5.07
CA TYR A 252 -18.32 -2.66 -4.27
C TYR A 252 -18.28 -4.08 -4.85
N ASP A 253 -17.20 -4.78 -4.51
CA ASP A 253 -17.09 -6.23 -4.57
C ASP A 253 -16.50 -6.77 -3.26
N GLU A 254 -15.96 -7.98 -3.28
CA GLU A 254 -15.36 -8.61 -2.10
C GLU A 254 -14.04 -7.96 -1.66
N ASN A 255 -13.40 -7.18 -2.53
CA ASN A 255 -12.04 -6.67 -2.33
C ASN A 255 -12.00 -5.16 -2.12
N VAL A 256 -12.85 -4.40 -2.81
CA VAL A 256 -12.79 -2.93 -2.84
C VAL A 256 -14.17 -2.30 -2.78
N ILE A 257 -14.22 -1.12 -2.14
CA ILE A 257 -15.33 -0.18 -2.24
C ILE A 257 -14.79 1.08 -2.91
N ILE A 258 -15.46 1.53 -3.97
CA ILE A 258 -15.11 2.73 -4.74
C ILE A 258 -16.30 3.67 -4.70
N VAL A 259 -16.05 4.94 -4.36
CA VAL A 259 -17.07 6.00 -4.37
C VAL A 259 -16.57 7.14 -5.24
N ALA A 260 -17.38 7.62 -6.16
CA ALA A 260 -17.06 8.80 -6.96
C ALA A 260 -18.30 9.68 -7.15
N ASN A 261 -18.13 10.99 -7.28
CA ASN A 261 -19.28 11.89 -7.48
C ASN A 261 -19.81 11.91 -8.93
N THR A 262 -19.12 11.27 -9.86
CA THR A 262 -19.59 11.11 -11.24
C THR A 262 -19.58 9.64 -11.64
N LEU A 263 -20.58 9.22 -12.42
CA LEU A 263 -20.69 7.84 -12.89
C LEU A 263 -19.54 7.47 -13.84
N GLU A 264 -19.05 8.43 -14.62
CA GLU A 264 -17.91 8.25 -15.53
C GLU A 264 -16.63 7.90 -14.77
N GLN A 265 -16.29 8.64 -13.70
CA GLN A 265 -15.11 8.35 -12.89
C GLN A 265 -15.24 7.05 -12.12
N LEU A 266 -16.45 6.74 -11.64
CA LEU A 266 -16.72 5.46 -10.99
C LEU A 266 -16.47 4.31 -11.98
N ARG A 267 -17.03 4.38 -13.20
CA ARG A 267 -16.84 3.36 -14.25
C ARG A 267 -15.37 3.20 -14.61
N TRP A 268 -14.66 4.31 -14.83
CA TRP A 268 -13.23 4.27 -15.12
C TRP A 268 -12.44 3.54 -14.04
N SER A 269 -12.72 3.83 -12.77
CA SER A 269 -12.05 3.21 -11.62
C SER A 269 -12.36 1.71 -11.53
N ILE A 270 -13.61 1.31 -11.82
CA ILE A 270 -14.04 -0.09 -11.83
C ILE A 270 -13.40 -0.86 -12.98
N GLU A 271 -13.45 -0.33 -14.20
CA GLU A 271 -12.83 -0.94 -15.38
C GLU A 271 -11.33 -1.16 -15.15
N ARG A 272 -10.68 -0.24 -14.44
CA ARG A 272 -9.26 -0.37 -14.04
C ARG A 272 -9.06 -1.47 -13.01
N HIS A 273 -9.88 -1.50 -11.97
CA HIS A 273 -9.87 -2.54 -10.93
C HIS A 273 -10.09 -3.94 -11.53
N LYS A 274 -10.99 -4.06 -12.52
CA LYS A 274 -11.23 -5.31 -13.26
C LYS A 274 -10.17 -5.62 -14.32
N GLY A 275 -9.19 -4.74 -14.53
CA GLY A 275 -8.12 -4.93 -15.52
C GLY A 275 -8.59 -4.84 -16.97
N ILE A 276 -9.79 -4.29 -17.22
CA ILE A 276 -10.38 -4.08 -18.55
C ILE A 276 -9.60 -3.00 -19.29
N ILE A 277 -9.32 -1.88 -18.61
CA ILE A 277 -8.52 -0.79 -19.16
C ILE A 277 -7.09 -0.80 -18.61
N LYS A 278 -6.13 -0.52 -19.49
CA LYS A 278 -4.70 -0.38 -19.18
C LYS A 278 -4.21 0.98 -19.68
N GLY A 279 -4.65 2.03 -18.99
CA GLY A 279 -4.27 3.43 -19.28
C GLY A 279 -3.20 3.95 -18.32
N PRO A 280 -2.83 5.24 -18.37
CA PRO A 280 -2.12 5.91 -17.29
C PRO A 280 -3.02 6.07 -16.05
N SER A 281 -2.40 6.15 -14.87
CA SER A 281 -3.03 6.51 -13.59
C SER A 281 -2.08 7.37 -12.77
N LEU A 282 -2.57 7.89 -11.65
CA LEU A 282 -1.75 8.56 -10.67
C LEU A 282 -0.49 7.73 -10.31
N ALA A 283 -0.66 6.44 -10.03
CA ALA A 283 0.45 5.54 -9.68
C ALA A 283 1.48 5.31 -10.80
N THR A 284 1.15 5.53 -12.07
CA THR A 284 2.01 5.11 -13.21
C THR A 284 2.50 6.24 -14.10
N SER A 285 1.88 7.42 -14.07
CA SER A 285 2.12 8.48 -15.06
C SER A 285 2.56 9.81 -14.48
N THR A 286 2.40 10.01 -13.18
CA THR A 286 2.75 11.27 -12.52
C THR A 286 4.21 11.24 -12.06
N GLY A 287 5.05 12.11 -12.61
CA GLY A 287 6.52 11.99 -12.54
C GLY A 287 7.13 11.81 -11.15
N SER A 288 6.66 12.54 -10.14
CA SER A 288 7.14 12.40 -8.76
C SER A 288 6.42 11.29 -7.99
N PHE A 289 5.10 11.20 -8.14
CA PHE A 289 4.28 10.22 -7.42
C PHE A 289 4.58 8.79 -7.86
N ALA A 290 4.82 8.56 -9.15
CA ALA A 290 5.21 7.25 -9.67
C ALA A 290 6.58 6.77 -9.15
N ARG A 291 7.41 7.67 -8.59
CA ARG A 291 8.67 7.30 -7.92
C ARG A 291 8.44 6.82 -6.49
N LEU A 292 7.29 7.13 -5.89
CA LEU A 292 6.89 6.57 -4.61
C LEU A 292 6.43 5.16 -4.86
N SER A 293 7.18 4.19 -4.35
CA SER A 293 6.74 2.81 -4.42
C SER A 293 5.49 2.65 -3.56
N LYS A 294 4.62 1.73 -3.98
CA LYS A 294 3.41 1.36 -3.28
C LYS A 294 3.72 0.86 -1.86
N GLU A 295 4.80 0.12 -1.70
CA GLU A 295 5.26 -0.43 -0.42
C GLU A 295 5.56 0.72 0.56
N VAL A 296 6.28 1.75 0.10
CA VAL A 296 6.55 2.94 0.91
C VAL A 296 5.26 3.65 1.32
N ARG A 297 4.31 3.83 0.40
CA ARG A 297 3.03 4.51 0.72
C ARG A 297 2.21 3.77 1.77
N GLN A 298 2.31 2.45 1.80
CA GLN A 298 1.59 1.63 2.77
C GLN A 298 2.27 1.49 4.12
N GLU A 299 3.59 1.65 4.18
CA GLU A 299 4.33 1.75 5.43
C GLU A 299 4.11 3.11 6.11
N ASN A 300 3.86 4.15 5.31
CA ASN A 300 3.52 5.47 5.81
C ASN A 300 2.16 5.47 6.53
N LEU A 301 2.06 6.25 7.62
CA LEU A 301 0.78 6.61 8.23
C LEU A 301 -0.11 7.36 7.25
N LEU A 302 0.50 8.29 6.52
CA LEU A 302 -0.16 9.22 5.63
C LEU A 302 0.77 9.53 4.47
N THR A 303 0.24 9.44 3.25
CA THR A 303 0.85 10.01 2.06
C THR A 303 -0.11 11.03 1.48
N LEU A 304 0.32 12.28 1.39
CA LEU A 304 -0.37 13.36 0.70
C LEU A 304 0.45 13.71 -0.55
N TRP A 305 -0.23 13.91 -1.67
CA TRP A 305 0.38 14.39 -2.90
C TRP A 305 -0.53 15.42 -3.56
N VAL A 306 0.07 16.46 -4.15
CA VAL A 306 -0.66 17.53 -4.84
C VAL A 306 0.08 17.91 -6.11
N ASN A 307 -0.63 17.93 -7.24
CA ASN A 307 -0.20 18.55 -8.49
C ASN A 307 -0.34 20.08 -8.33
N VAL A 308 0.71 20.75 -7.88
CA VAL A 308 0.63 22.17 -7.53
C VAL A 308 0.36 23.01 -8.77
N ASP A 309 0.98 22.67 -9.90
CA ASP A 309 0.78 23.34 -11.18
C ASP A 309 -0.69 23.32 -11.62
N GLN A 310 -1.27 22.12 -11.76
CA GLN A 310 -2.65 21.98 -12.23
C GLN A 310 -3.67 22.48 -11.21
N ALA A 311 -3.44 22.25 -9.92
CA ALA A 311 -4.34 22.71 -8.87
C ALA A 311 -4.37 24.26 -8.82
N PHE A 312 -3.21 24.91 -8.90
CA PHE A 312 -3.13 26.37 -8.90
C PHE A 312 -3.68 26.98 -10.18
N ALA A 313 -3.39 26.40 -11.36
CA ALA A 313 -3.97 26.83 -12.62
C ALA A 313 -5.51 26.73 -12.61
N GLY A 314 -6.05 25.63 -12.08
CA GLY A 314 -7.49 25.43 -11.90
C GLY A 314 -8.12 26.46 -10.95
N LEU A 315 -7.45 26.75 -9.82
CA LEU A 315 -7.87 27.77 -8.88
C LEU A 315 -7.89 29.17 -9.52
N ASN A 316 -6.81 29.56 -10.19
CA ASN A 316 -6.68 30.86 -10.82
C ASN A 316 -7.70 31.06 -11.96
N SER A 317 -7.96 30.02 -12.75
CA SER A 317 -9.00 30.07 -13.79
C SER A 317 -10.39 30.31 -13.20
N ARG A 318 -10.69 29.78 -12.00
CA ARG A 318 -11.99 29.96 -11.35
C ARG A 318 -12.18 31.39 -10.88
N PHE A 319 -11.22 31.93 -10.13
CA PHE A 319 -11.26 33.32 -9.67
C PHE A 319 -11.43 34.28 -10.86
N SER A 320 -10.62 34.11 -11.91
CA SER A 320 -10.68 34.94 -13.11
C SER A 320 -12.05 34.89 -13.81
N LYS A 321 -12.70 33.71 -13.88
CA LYS A 321 -14.01 33.55 -14.52
C LYS A 321 -15.16 34.15 -13.70
N ASP A 322 -15.07 34.05 -12.38
CA ASP A 322 -16.10 34.57 -11.48
C ASP A 322 -15.94 36.09 -11.25
N GLY A 323 -15.01 36.75 -11.94
CA GLY A 323 -14.73 38.19 -11.81
C GLY A 323 -14.03 38.56 -10.49
N PHE A 324 -13.56 37.56 -9.73
CA PHE A 324 -12.84 37.75 -8.49
C PHE A 324 -11.33 37.67 -8.71
N PHE A 325 -10.57 38.45 -7.96
CA PHE A 325 -9.13 38.27 -7.92
C PHE A 325 -8.78 37.22 -6.87
N LEU A 326 -7.64 36.54 -7.07
CA LEU A 326 -7.04 35.74 -5.99
C LEU A 326 -6.97 36.58 -4.71
N PRO A 327 -7.34 36.00 -3.54
CA PRO A 327 -7.17 36.63 -2.24
C PRO A 327 -5.77 37.23 -2.08
N HIS A 328 -5.66 38.35 -1.37
CA HIS A 328 -4.40 39.07 -1.23
C HIS A 328 -3.28 38.18 -0.68
N GLU A 329 -3.62 37.33 0.29
CA GLU A 329 -2.73 36.38 0.95
C GLU A 329 -2.18 35.36 -0.05
N LEU A 330 -3.03 34.83 -0.95
CA LEU A 330 -2.61 33.88 -1.97
C LEU A 330 -1.72 34.52 -3.03
N ARG A 331 -1.98 35.78 -3.41
CA ARG A 331 -1.10 36.51 -4.33
C ARG A 331 0.27 36.81 -3.72
N MET A 332 0.31 37.17 -2.43
CA MET A 332 1.58 37.36 -1.71
C MET A 332 2.35 36.04 -1.59
N ALA A 333 1.66 34.94 -1.26
CA ALA A 333 2.25 33.62 -1.20
C ALA A 333 2.82 33.22 -2.57
N ASP A 334 2.06 33.41 -3.65
CA ASP A 334 2.52 33.12 -5.01
C ASP A 334 3.74 33.96 -5.41
N ALA A 335 3.80 35.25 -5.02
CA ALA A 335 4.97 36.08 -5.28
C ALA A 335 6.25 35.61 -4.57
N LEU A 336 6.13 34.90 -3.44
CA LEU A 336 7.27 34.36 -2.68
C LEU A 336 7.62 32.92 -3.10
N VAL A 337 6.60 32.12 -3.34
CA VAL A 337 6.71 30.67 -3.55
C VAL A 337 6.81 30.33 -5.04
N ASP A 338 6.25 31.16 -5.93
CA ASP A 338 6.10 30.90 -7.36
C ASP A 338 5.39 29.57 -7.62
N PHE A 339 4.08 29.50 -7.37
CA PHE A 339 3.33 28.25 -7.47
C PHE A 339 3.35 27.67 -8.89
N ASN A 340 3.43 28.52 -9.91
CA ASN A 340 3.58 28.09 -11.31
C ASN A 340 4.93 27.41 -11.57
N GLY A 341 5.95 27.71 -10.77
CA GLY A 341 7.28 27.10 -10.79
C GLY A 341 7.39 25.79 -10.02
N ILE A 342 6.33 25.34 -9.36
CA ILE A 342 6.26 24.06 -8.64
C ILE A 342 5.48 23.06 -9.50
N ASP A 343 6.06 21.90 -9.77
CA ASP A 343 5.36 20.79 -10.41
C ASP A 343 4.38 20.14 -9.41
N ASP A 344 4.91 19.70 -8.27
CA ASP A 344 4.15 18.97 -7.28
C ASP A 344 4.74 19.03 -5.87
N LEU A 345 3.91 18.70 -4.89
CA LEU A 345 4.25 18.56 -3.48
C LEU A 345 3.86 17.16 -3.01
N THR A 346 4.79 16.48 -2.34
CA THR A 346 4.53 15.24 -1.61
C THR A 346 4.80 15.45 -0.12
N VAL A 347 3.88 15.03 0.75
CA VAL A 347 4.09 14.99 2.19
C VAL A 347 3.84 13.57 2.68
N GLN A 348 4.77 13.04 3.47
CA GLN A 348 4.71 11.71 4.04
C GLN A 348 4.87 11.79 5.55
N LEU A 349 4.02 11.05 6.24
CA LEU A 349 4.14 10.79 7.66
C LEU A 349 4.37 9.29 7.82
N ALA A 350 5.46 8.89 8.47
CA ALA A 350 5.78 7.48 8.69
C ALA A 350 6.16 7.25 10.13
N MET A 351 5.80 6.10 10.70
CA MET A 351 6.30 5.68 12.01
C MET A 351 7.50 4.77 11.86
N LYS A 352 8.54 5.06 12.63
CA LYS A 352 9.75 4.25 12.75
C LYS A 352 9.93 3.90 14.22
N ASP A 353 10.81 2.96 14.52
CA ASP A 353 11.09 2.52 15.90
C ASP A 353 11.53 3.68 16.83
N GLN A 354 12.07 4.77 16.26
CA GLN A 354 12.53 5.96 16.97
C GLN A 354 11.51 7.10 17.03
N GLY A 355 10.29 6.92 16.50
CA GLY A 355 9.21 7.91 16.54
C GLY A 355 8.59 8.22 15.18
N ILE A 356 7.87 9.34 15.13
CA ILE A 356 7.20 9.82 13.92
C ILE A 356 8.22 10.57 13.06
N SER A 357 8.32 10.18 11.79
CA SER A 357 9.07 10.89 10.76
C SER A 357 8.12 11.63 9.82
N PHE A 358 8.47 12.87 9.50
CA PHE A 358 7.77 13.73 8.57
C PHE A 358 8.71 14.06 7.41
N GLU A 359 8.28 13.83 6.18
CA GLU A 359 9.06 14.16 4.98
C GLU A 359 8.19 14.95 4.01
N ALA A 360 8.62 16.17 3.67
CA ALA A 360 7.98 16.99 2.64
C ALA A 360 8.95 17.18 1.47
N ASN A 361 8.52 16.79 0.27
CA ASN A 361 9.28 16.90 -0.96
C ASN A 361 8.56 17.84 -1.92
N LEU A 362 9.23 18.91 -2.31
CA LEU A 362 8.75 19.88 -3.29
C LEU A 362 9.54 19.70 -4.60
N ASN A 363 8.86 19.46 -5.72
CA ASN A 363 9.47 19.35 -7.03
C ASN A 363 9.28 20.67 -7.79
N LEU A 364 10.40 21.30 -8.16
CA LEU A 364 10.44 22.58 -8.86
C LEU A 364 10.75 22.37 -10.34
N LYS A 365 10.09 23.15 -11.19
CA LYS A 365 10.36 23.22 -12.63
C LYS A 365 11.72 23.85 -12.91
N ASP A 366 12.30 23.51 -14.05
CA ASP A 366 13.47 24.20 -14.56
C ASP A 366 13.16 25.70 -14.78
N GLY A 367 14.00 26.56 -14.22
CA GLY A 367 13.82 28.02 -14.32
C GLY A 367 12.80 28.62 -13.35
N HIS A 368 12.39 27.89 -12.30
CA HIS A 368 11.53 28.43 -11.22
C HIS A 368 12.10 29.72 -10.60
N ARG A 369 11.22 30.56 -10.04
CA ARG A 369 11.54 31.80 -9.35
C ARG A 369 11.16 31.80 -7.86
N CYS A 370 11.01 30.61 -7.28
CA CYS A 370 10.74 30.42 -5.85
C CYS A 370 11.80 31.11 -4.96
N LEU A 371 11.49 32.30 -4.46
CA LEU A 371 12.38 33.08 -3.58
C LEU A 371 12.58 32.36 -2.24
N ALA A 372 11.53 31.72 -1.72
CA ALA A 372 11.60 30.96 -0.48
C ALA A 372 12.65 29.83 -0.57
N TYR A 373 12.70 29.12 -1.70
CA TYR A 373 13.70 28.08 -1.94
C TYR A 373 15.11 28.67 -2.09
N ASP A 374 15.23 29.80 -2.80
CA ASP A 374 16.51 30.45 -3.04
C ASP A 374 17.17 31.00 -1.76
N LEU A 375 16.38 31.31 -0.72
CA LEU A 375 16.87 31.73 0.60
C LEU A 375 17.41 30.58 1.45
N ILE A 376 16.89 29.36 1.28
CA ILE A 376 17.25 28.20 2.12
C ILE A 376 18.26 27.27 1.45
N ARG A 377 18.37 27.31 0.11
CA ARG A 377 19.33 26.47 -0.60
C ARG A 377 20.75 26.97 -0.35
N THR A 378 21.65 26.04 -0.02
CA THR A 378 23.09 26.34 -0.04
C THR A 378 23.50 26.66 -1.48
N PRO A 379 24.26 27.74 -1.74
CA PRO A 379 24.79 28.01 -3.07
C PRO A 379 25.55 26.78 -3.57
N PRO A 380 25.46 26.44 -4.87
CA PRO A 380 26.29 25.37 -5.42
C PRO A 380 27.75 25.71 -5.13
N SER A 381 28.46 24.83 -4.42
CA SER A 381 29.91 24.97 -4.27
C SER A 381 30.51 24.96 -5.67
N SER A 382 31.26 26.01 -6.00
CA SER A 382 31.89 26.20 -7.30
C SER A 382 33.11 25.28 -7.48
N ALA A 383 32.94 23.97 -7.31
CA ALA A 383 33.95 22.96 -7.57
C ALA A 383 33.31 21.61 -7.99
N GLY A 384 33.24 21.38 -9.31
CA GLY A 384 33.07 20.05 -9.90
C GLY A 384 31.67 19.71 -10.47
N PRO A 385 31.59 18.93 -11.56
CA PRO A 385 30.35 18.73 -12.30
C PRO A 385 29.34 17.83 -11.57
N ALA A 386 28.16 18.40 -11.36
CA ALA A 386 26.82 17.83 -11.39
C ALA A 386 26.56 16.44 -10.77
N LEU A 387 26.22 16.45 -9.47
CA LEU A 387 25.19 15.56 -8.89
C LEU A 387 24.30 16.40 -7.97
N ARG A 388 23.25 17.01 -8.54
CA ARG A 388 22.24 17.77 -7.78
C ARG A 388 21.07 16.86 -7.40
N ARG A 389 21.06 16.38 -6.15
CA ARG A 389 19.86 15.92 -5.43
C ARG A 389 20.00 16.40 -3.98
N SER A 390 19.16 17.33 -3.55
CA SER A 390 19.02 17.69 -2.14
C SER A 390 17.75 17.04 -1.60
N ARG A 391 17.89 15.98 -0.79
CA ARG A 391 16.85 15.58 0.16
C ARG A 391 17.00 16.48 1.38
N LEU A 392 15.95 17.22 1.74
CA LEU A 392 15.86 17.81 3.08
C LEU A 392 15.26 16.74 3.99
N ARG A 393 16.10 16.11 4.82
CA ARG A 393 15.65 15.32 5.96
C ARG A 393 15.65 16.25 7.18
N SER A 394 14.48 16.52 7.75
CA SER A 394 14.33 17.12 9.07
C SER A 394 14.04 16.06 10.11
#